data_AF-A0A7C5QTB7-F1
#
_entry.id   AF-A0A7C5QTB7-F1
#
_cell.length_a   1.000
_cell.length_b   1.000
_cell.length_c   1.000
_cell.angle_alpha   90.00
_cell.angle_beta   90.00
_cell.angle_gamma   90.00
#
_symmetry.space_group_name_H-M   'P 1'
#
loop_
_entity.id
_entity.type
_entity.pdbx_description
1 polymer ?
#
loop_
_entity_poly.entity_id
_entity_poly.type
_entity_poly.pdbx_seq_one_letter_code
_entity_poly.pdbx_strand_id
1 'polypeptide(L)' 'MPELPEVETVRRGLLPVMEGRVIARATVRRDGLRWPFPARLAERLSGQRVLRLRRR' A
#
# COMPACT_ATOMS: atom_id res chain seq x y z
N MET A 1 -11.99 -13.14 5.16
CA MET A 1 -11.50 -12.37 3.99
C MET A 1 -12.45 -11.19 3.87
N PRO A 2 -11.99 -9.94 3.78
CA PRO A 2 -12.91 -8.82 3.51
C PRO A 2 -13.57 -9.02 2.15
N GLU A 3 -14.85 -8.64 2.03
CA GLU A 3 -15.56 -8.68 0.76
C GLU A 3 -15.40 -7.35 -0.01
N LEU A 4 -16.03 -7.28 -1.18
CA LEU A 4 -15.94 -6.10 -2.05
C LEU A 4 -16.39 -4.80 -1.36
N PRO A 5 -17.51 -4.75 -0.61
CA PRO A 5 -17.94 -3.52 0.07
C PRO A 5 -16.92 -2.98 1.07
N GLU A 6 -16.28 -3.86 1.84
CA GLU A 6 -15.27 -3.49 2.84
C GLU A 6 -14.00 -2.97 2.17
N VAL A 7 -13.57 -3.61 1.08
CA VAL A 7 -12.38 -3.17 0.32
C VAL A 7 -12.60 -1.79 -0.29
N GLU A 8 -13.79 -1.49 -0.82
CA GLU A 8 -14.10 -0.16 -1.36
C GLU A 8 -14.17 0.91 -0.26
N THR A 9 -14.69 0.55 0.91
CA THR A 9 -14.74 1.45 2.08
C THR A 9 -13.33 1.86 2.51
N VAL A 10 -12.41 0.89 2.63
CA VAL A 10 -11.00 1.15 2.95
C VAL A 10 -10.33 2.00 1.87
N ARG A 11 -10.57 1.69 0.59
CA ARG A 11 -10.00 2.46 -0.54
C ARG A 11 -10.42 3.94 -0.46
N ARG A 12 -11.71 4.22 -0.26
CA ARG A 12 -12.23 5.59 -0.15
C ARG A 12 -11.68 6.33 1.06
N GLY A 13 -11.55 5.65 2.20
CA GLY A 13 -10.98 6.24 3.42
C GLY A 13 -9.49 6.59 3.28
N LEU A 14 -8.71 5.79 2.56
CA LEU A 14 -7.27 6.03 2.38
C LEU A 14 -6.95 7.07 1.30
N LEU A 15 -7.79 7.20 0.26
CA LEU A 15 -7.55 8.09 -0.87
C LEU A 15 -7.15 9.53 -0.48
N PRO A 16 -7.91 10.28 0.35
CA PRO A 16 -7.61 11.68 0.64
C PRO A 16 -6.33 11.89 1.46
N VAL A 17 -5.89 10.88 2.20
CA VAL A 17 -4.70 10.98 3.08
C VAL A 17 -3.44 10.42 2.45
N MET A 18 -3.57 9.59 1.41
CA MET A 18 -2.44 8.94 0.75
C MET A 18 -2.10 9.54 -0.62
N GLU A 19 -3.09 9.89 -1.44
CA GLU A 19 -2.84 10.33 -2.82
C GLU A 19 -2.00 11.62 -2.86
N GLY A 20 -0.99 11.65 -3.73
CA GLY A 20 -0.03 12.76 -3.85
C GLY A 20 1.05 12.79 -2.75
N ARG A 21 0.92 12.03 -1.67
CA ARG A 21 1.93 11.97 -0.59
C ARG A 21 3.15 11.14 -0.97
N VAL A 22 4.29 11.48 -0.38
CA VAL A 22 5.56 10.74 -0.49
C VAL A 22 5.71 9.81 0.70
N ILE A 23 6.06 8.55 0.44
CA ILE A 23 6.37 7.56 1.48
C ILE A 23 7.74 7.94 2.07
N ALA A 24 7.76 8.51 3.27
CA ALA A 24 9.01 8.93 3.91
C ALA A 24 9.96 7.73 4.18
N ARG A 25 9.40 6.62 4.67
CA ARG A 25 10.13 5.39 4.96
C ARG A 25 9.18 4.20 4.96
N ALA A 26 9.59 3.12 4.32
CA ALA A 26 8.94 1.82 4.43
C ALA A 26 9.80 0.87 5.28
N THR A 27 9.15 -0.05 6.00
CA THR A 27 9.84 -1.08 6.78
C THR A 27 9.07 -2.39 6.68
N VAL A 28 9.78 -3.46 6.36
CA VAL A 28 9.23 -4.81 6.27
C VAL A 28 9.56 -5.52 7.59
N ARG A 29 8.53 -6.01 8.29
CA ARG A 29 8.66 -6.68 9.61
C ARG A 29 8.40 -8.20 9.57
N ARG A 30 8.26 -8.76 8.37
CA ARG A 30 8.03 -10.19 8.09
C ARG A 30 8.30 -10.47 6.62
N ASP A 31 8.55 -11.73 6.26
CA ASP A 31 9.06 -12.09 4.92
C ASP A 31 7.98 -12.17 3.82
N GLY A 32 6.70 -12.05 4.18
CA GLY A 32 5.61 -12.06 3.22
C GLY A 32 4.20 -12.03 3.82
N LEU A 33 3.23 -12.27 2.93
CA LEU A 33 1.82 -12.52 3.27
C LEU A 33 1.47 -13.96 2.86
N ARG A 34 0.54 -14.13 1.91
CA ARG A 34 0.30 -15.39 1.21
C ARG A 34 1.51 -15.79 0.34
N TRP A 35 2.24 -14.80 -0.16
CA TRP A 35 3.44 -14.96 -0.98
C TRP A 35 4.59 -14.10 -0.43
N PRO A 36 5.86 -14.44 -0.74
CA PRO A 36 7.01 -13.63 -0.37
C PRO A 36 6.95 -12.21 -0.92
N PHE A 37 7.52 -11.26 -0.21
CA PHE A 37 7.68 -9.91 -0.74
C PHE A 37 8.75 -9.85 -1.84
N PRO A 38 8.61 -8.93 -2.83
CA PRO A 38 9.66 -8.68 -3.79
C PRO A 38 10.97 -8.24 -3.11
N ALA A 39 12.10 -8.60 -3.72
CA ALA A 39 13.40 -8.13 -3.25
C ALA A 39 13.42 -6.60 -3.12
N ARG A 40 13.98 -6.13 -1.99
CA ARG A 40 14.19 -4.70 -1.70
C ARG A 40 12.89 -3.88 -1.69
N LEU A 41 11.76 -4.48 -1.31
CA LEU A 41 10.45 -3.78 -1.28
C LEU A 41 10.49 -2.47 -0.47
N ALA A 42 11.09 -2.48 0.73
CA ALA A 42 11.17 -1.29 1.58
C ALA A 42 11.98 -0.15 0.94
N GLU A 43 13.12 -0.47 0.35
CA GLU A 43 13.97 0.49 -0.36
C GLU A 43 13.25 1.05 -1.59
N ARG A 44 12.57 0.18 -2.35
CA ARG A 44 11.83 0.58 -3.56
C ARG A 44 10.63 1.48 -3.26
N LEU A 45 10.05 1.41 -2.06
CA LEU A 45 8.89 2.21 -1.67
C LEU A 45 9.28 3.53 -0.99
N SER A 46 10.39 3.55 -0.24
CA SER A 46 10.84 4.76 0.44
C SER A 46 11.20 5.84 -0.58
N GLY A 47 10.72 7.07 -0.37
CA GLY A 47 10.85 8.19 -1.29
C GLY A 47 9.83 8.22 -2.45
N GLN A 48 9.04 7.17 -2.65
CA GLN A 48 8.08 7.13 -3.76
C GLN A 48 6.79 7.90 -3.45
N ARG A 49 6.21 8.49 -4.49
CA ARG A 49 4.91 9.18 -4.42
C ARG A 49 3.76 8.22 -4.71
N VAL A 50 2.72 8.28 -3.89
CA VAL A 50 1.47 7.56 -4.16
C VAL A 50 0.69 8.31 -5.23
N LEU A 51 0.56 7.71 -6.42
CA LEU A 51 -0.09 8.37 -7.56
C LEU A 51 -1.61 8.20 -7.56
N ARG A 52 -2.09 6.98 -7.27
CA ARG A 52 -3.53 6.69 -7.10
C ARG A 52 -3.75 5.37 -6.38
N LEU A 53 -4.92 5.25 -5.76
CA LEU A 53 -5.41 3.98 -5.20
C LEU A 53 -6.53 3.42 -6.09
N ARG A 54 -6.37 2.17 -6.54
CA ARG A 54 -7.34 1.42 -7.37
C ARG A 54 -7.69 0.11 -6.68
N ARG A 55 -8.90 -0.39 -6.97
CA ARG A 55 -9.37 -1.73 -6.62
C ARG A 55 -9.61 -2.50 -7.93
N ARG A 56 -9.25 -3.79 -7.96
CA ARG A 56 -9.59 -4.72 -9.04
C ARG A 56 -10.22 -5.95 -8.42
#